data_AF-A0A6M3JT87-F1
#
_entry.id   AF-A0A6M3JT87-F1
#
_cell.length_a   1.000
_cell.length_b   1.000
_cell.length_c   1.000
_cell.angle_alpha   90.00
_cell.angle_beta   90.00
_cell.angle_gamma   90.00
#
_symmetry.space_group_name_H-M   'P 1'
#
loop_
_entity.id
_entity.type
_entity.pdbx_description
1 polymer ?
#
loop_
_entity_poly.entity_id
_entity_poly.type
_entity_poly.pdbx_seq_one_letter_code
_entity_poly.pdbx_strand_id
1 'polypeptide(L)'
;MTFEKAGRPVDITQMDLEEGPINRPSVGAVIPAGLARSLQPFICNVVFASVDQDHISWAAGTVTFADGGTQAIALSASQVLTATHYLYFDLNHASPTVLKISTTYSDCVGEGKGLIAVAAKGANANQKAYVQNLALTNIFINSTNVLANAITEPAILASAVTAVKISVATLDAISANVGTLTSGTINGVTIYAGSGAVVLDSSGISVKTGYLRFINAADAETGRFIIDVNGVKLESLLGQDIQLAPHSGLATIVGALSVGGNAYPTVTNTNTLGLSDYWWNTLYCLYHQTSVMTYWELSAVSAPGAGKAHLWVRGDAPNVLVFTDDTDTDHVLAYVA
;
A
#
# COMPACT_ATOMS: atom_id res chain seq x y z
N MET A 1 107.17 -9.64 -36.75
CA MET A 1 106.42 -10.12 -35.57
C MET A 1 105.07 -10.57 -36.09
N THR A 2 104.97 -11.84 -36.44
CA THR A 2 103.85 -12.42 -37.18
C THR A 2 102.90 -13.00 -36.14
N PHE A 3 101.70 -12.42 -36.00
CA PHE A 3 100.68 -12.99 -35.13
C PHE A 3 100.06 -14.20 -35.85
N GLU A 4 100.47 -15.38 -35.42
CA GLU A 4 99.92 -16.65 -35.85
C GLU A 4 98.48 -16.75 -35.31
N LYS A 5 97.50 -16.59 -36.20
CA LYS A 5 96.07 -16.74 -35.89
C LYS A 5 95.80 -18.24 -35.69
N ALA A 6 96.03 -18.72 -34.48
CA ALA A 6 95.61 -20.05 -34.02
C ALA A 6 94.08 -20.11 -33.91
N GLY A 7 93.41 -20.15 -35.07
CA GLY A 7 91.99 -20.42 -35.17
C GLY A 7 91.72 -21.88 -34.87
N ARG A 8 91.61 -22.23 -33.58
CA ARG A 8 90.76 -23.37 -33.22
C ARG A 8 89.31 -22.92 -33.48
N PRO A 9 88.54 -23.64 -34.31
CA PRO A 9 87.11 -23.41 -34.39
C PRO A 9 86.56 -23.52 -32.97
N VAL A 10 85.92 -22.46 -32.47
CA VAL A 10 85.11 -22.58 -31.27
C VAL A 10 83.96 -23.46 -31.69
N ASP A 11 84.02 -24.73 -31.28
CA ASP A 11 82.93 -25.65 -31.51
C ASP A 11 81.77 -25.22 -30.60
N ILE A 12 80.83 -24.49 -31.19
CA ILE A 12 79.60 -24.03 -30.52
C ILE A 12 78.80 -25.22 -29.98
N THR A 13 79.03 -26.45 -30.47
CA THR A 13 78.40 -27.65 -29.91
C THR A 13 79.00 -28.10 -28.57
N GLN A 14 80.15 -27.55 -28.15
CA GLN A 14 80.75 -27.78 -26.82
C GLN A 14 80.63 -26.59 -25.87
N MET A 15 79.90 -25.54 -26.25
CA MET A 15 79.37 -24.62 -25.25
C MET A 15 78.26 -25.35 -24.51
N ASP A 16 78.63 -26.10 -23.45
CA ASP A 16 77.74 -26.37 -22.33
C ASP A 16 77.33 -25.02 -21.76
N LEU A 17 76.33 -24.41 -22.39
CA LEU A 17 75.50 -23.42 -21.74
C LEU A 17 74.85 -24.21 -20.61
N GLU A 18 75.45 -24.14 -19.43
CA GLU A 18 74.89 -24.66 -18.20
C GLU A 18 73.42 -24.21 -18.19
N GLU A 19 72.50 -25.13 -18.51
CA GLU A 19 71.07 -24.85 -18.62
C GLU A 19 70.53 -24.66 -17.20
N GLY A 20 71.06 -23.68 -16.48
CA GLY A 20 70.33 -23.02 -15.44
C GLY A 20 68.98 -22.65 -16.05
N PRO A 21 67.86 -23.01 -15.40
CA PRO A 21 66.54 -22.92 -16.00
C PRO A 21 66.38 -21.53 -16.58
N ILE A 22 66.41 -21.42 -17.91
CA ILE A 22 66.16 -20.15 -18.57
C ILE A 22 64.70 -19.92 -18.25
N ASN A 23 64.47 -19.03 -17.30
CA ASN A 23 63.15 -18.59 -16.90
C ASN A 23 62.62 -17.70 -18.03
N ARG A 24 62.51 -18.29 -19.24
CA ARG A 24 61.83 -17.69 -20.37
C ARG A 24 60.41 -17.51 -19.85
N PRO A 25 59.92 -16.25 -19.75
CA PRO A 25 58.50 -16.04 -19.59
C PRO A 25 57.84 -16.93 -20.63
N SER A 26 56.89 -17.78 -20.21
CA SER A 26 56.12 -18.58 -21.16
C SER A 26 55.68 -17.62 -22.26
N VAL A 27 55.95 -17.96 -23.52
CA VAL A 27 55.75 -17.06 -24.66
C VAL A 27 54.30 -16.55 -24.60
N GLY A 28 54.11 -15.27 -24.26
CA GLY A 28 52.81 -14.64 -24.07
C GLY A 28 52.45 -14.22 -22.63
N ALA A 29 53.20 -14.60 -21.60
CA ALA A 29 52.96 -14.13 -20.23
C ALA A 29 53.63 -12.78 -19.97
N VAL A 30 52.83 -11.75 -19.75
CA VAL A 30 53.30 -10.48 -19.19
C VAL A 30 53.52 -10.69 -17.69
N ILE A 31 54.78 -10.82 -17.27
CA ILE A 31 55.13 -10.91 -15.85
C ILE A 31 54.99 -9.50 -15.25
N PRO A 32 54.14 -9.28 -14.23
CA PRO A 32 53.94 -7.95 -13.64
C PRO A 32 55.23 -7.25 -13.22
N ALA A 33 56.21 -8.00 -12.72
CA ALA A 33 57.53 -7.48 -12.35
C ALA A 33 58.33 -6.87 -13.51
N GLY A 34 58.01 -7.22 -14.77
CA GLY A 34 58.60 -6.63 -15.96
C GLY A 34 57.90 -5.35 -16.44
N LEU A 35 56.75 -4.99 -15.85
CA LEU A 35 56.06 -3.74 -16.14
C LEU A 35 56.50 -2.66 -15.14
N ALA A 36 56.69 -1.43 -15.62
CA ALA A 36 56.82 -0.28 -14.74
C ALA A 36 55.58 -0.20 -13.83
N ARG A 37 55.79 0.07 -12.53
CA ARG A 37 54.70 0.07 -11.53
C ARG A 37 53.52 0.97 -11.90
N SER A 38 53.75 2.04 -12.66
CA SER A 38 52.67 2.92 -13.16
C SER A 38 51.73 2.30 -14.19
N LEU A 39 52.15 1.21 -14.84
CA LEU A 39 51.35 0.46 -15.79
C LEU A 39 50.75 -0.82 -15.18
N GLN A 40 51.17 -1.15 -13.95
CA GLN A 40 50.61 -2.29 -13.24
C GLN A 40 49.22 -1.94 -12.71
N PRO A 41 48.24 -2.88 -12.78
CA PRO A 41 47.03 -2.77 -11.99
C PRO A 41 47.39 -2.63 -10.51
N PHE A 42 46.64 -1.80 -9.78
CA PHE A 42 46.86 -1.60 -8.35
C PHE A 42 45.53 -1.57 -7.60
N ILE A 43 45.60 -1.88 -6.31
CA ILE A 43 44.54 -1.65 -5.33
C ILE A 43 45.00 -0.57 -4.36
N CYS A 44 44.07 0.25 -3.86
CA CYS A 44 44.37 1.33 -2.94
C CYS A 44 43.32 1.36 -1.83
N ASN A 45 43.77 1.35 -0.57
CA ASN A 45 42.89 1.38 0.60
C ASN A 45 42.81 2.76 1.27
N VAL A 46 43.25 3.83 0.59
CA VAL A 46 43.12 5.21 1.08
C VAL A 46 41.64 5.56 1.21
N VAL A 47 41.23 5.95 2.43
CA VAL A 47 39.85 6.36 2.73
C VAL A 47 39.75 7.87 2.60
N PHE A 48 38.94 8.32 1.67
CA PHE A 48 38.64 9.74 1.46
C PHE A 48 37.40 10.16 2.26
N ALA A 49 37.42 11.37 2.79
CA ALA A 49 36.30 11.96 3.50
C ALA A 49 36.02 13.37 2.97
N SER A 50 34.74 13.69 2.83
CA SER A 50 34.30 15.04 2.49
C SER A 50 34.04 15.85 3.77
N VAL A 51 34.78 16.94 3.94
CA VAL A 51 34.78 17.73 5.17
C VAL A 51 33.65 18.75 5.11
N ASP A 52 33.70 19.64 4.13
CA ASP A 52 32.73 20.71 3.87
C ASP A 52 32.52 20.90 2.35
N GLN A 53 32.03 22.06 1.91
CA GLN A 53 31.74 22.33 0.49
C GLN A 53 32.97 22.18 -0.41
N ASP A 54 34.14 22.64 0.02
CA ASP A 54 35.35 22.69 -0.80
C ASP A 54 36.56 22.02 -0.15
N HIS A 55 36.40 21.35 0.99
CA HIS A 55 37.48 20.60 1.61
C HIS A 55 37.23 19.09 1.57
N ILE A 56 38.29 18.38 1.21
CA ILE A 56 38.39 16.93 1.34
C ILE A 56 39.56 16.58 2.25
N SER A 57 39.53 15.39 2.81
CA SER A 57 40.63 14.83 3.59
C SER A 57 40.78 13.35 3.25
N TRP A 58 41.91 12.75 3.62
CA TRP A 58 42.09 11.31 3.51
C TRP A 58 42.95 10.75 4.64
N ALA A 59 42.62 9.53 5.04
CA ALA A 59 43.42 8.75 5.97
C ALA A 59 44.70 8.23 5.29
N ALA A 60 45.70 7.86 6.09
CA ALA A 60 46.85 7.13 5.57
C ALA A 60 46.40 5.77 4.97
N GLY A 61 47.12 5.31 3.97
CA GLY A 61 46.82 4.05 3.28
C GLY A 61 48.01 3.53 2.49
N THR A 62 47.75 2.56 1.62
CA THR A 62 48.74 1.86 0.81
C THR A 62 48.18 1.61 -0.57
N VAL A 63 49.00 1.85 -1.58
CA VAL A 63 48.81 1.35 -2.95
C VAL A 63 49.58 0.04 -3.07
N THR A 64 48.91 -1.04 -3.44
CA THR A 64 49.53 -2.35 -3.69
C THR A 64 49.47 -2.65 -5.18
N PHE A 65 50.61 -2.87 -5.80
CA PHE A 65 50.74 -3.14 -7.23
C PHE A 65 50.66 -4.64 -7.52
N ALA A 66 50.45 -5.01 -8.79
CA ALA A 66 50.35 -6.41 -9.22
C ALA A 66 51.63 -7.23 -8.98
N ASP A 67 52.80 -6.59 -8.88
CA ASP A 67 54.07 -7.24 -8.51
C ASP A 67 54.20 -7.51 -6.99
N GLY A 68 53.20 -7.14 -6.18
CA GLY A 68 53.21 -7.25 -4.72
C GLY A 68 53.96 -6.11 -4.02
N GLY A 69 54.61 -5.22 -4.77
CA GLY A 69 55.19 -3.99 -4.26
C GLY A 69 54.12 -3.08 -3.67
N THR A 70 54.53 -2.25 -2.70
CA THR A 70 53.63 -1.33 -2.02
C THR A 70 54.19 0.09 -2.02
N GLN A 71 53.29 1.07 -2.02
CA GLN A 71 53.59 2.48 -1.81
C GLN A 71 52.69 3.00 -0.68
N ALA A 72 53.30 3.39 0.44
CA ALA A 72 52.58 4.01 1.54
C ALA A 72 52.12 5.42 1.15
N ILE A 73 50.91 5.79 1.54
CA ILE A 73 50.30 7.11 1.36
C ILE A 73 50.06 7.72 2.74
N ALA A 74 50.62 8.90 2.97
CA ALA A 74 50.44 9.69 4.17
C ALA A 74 49.04 10.32 4.20
N LEU A 75 48.52 10.51 5.42
CA LEU A 75 47.26 11.23 5.64
C LEU A 75 47.39 12.68 5.17
N SER A 76 46.26 13.25 4.74
CA SER A 76 46.11 14.72 4.64
C SER A 76 44.84 15.14 5.36
N ALA A 77 45.00 16.07 6.29
CA ALA A 77 43.90 16.54 7.12
C ALA A 77 42.95 17.48 6.37
N SER A 78 43.41 18.14 5.30
CA SER A 78 42.59 19.09 4.56
C SER A 78 43.20 19.42 3.20
N GLN A 79 42.37 19.40 2.16
CA GLN A 79 42.70 19.86 0.82
C GLN A 79 41.56 20.69 0.27
N VAL A 80 41.86 21.91 -0.14
CA VAL A 80 40.91 22.84 -0.78
C VAL A 80 40.72 22.47 -2.24
N LEU A 81 39.48 22.47 -2.69
CA LEU A 81 39.04 22.23 -4.06
C LEU A 81 38.52 23.52 -4.68
N THR A 82 39.21 24.02 -5.70
CA THR A 82 38.79 25.16 -6.51
C THR A 82 38.06 24.77 -7.80
N ALA A 83 38.18 23.50 -8.21
CA ALA A 83 37.63 22.91 -9.43
C ALA A 83 37.56 21.39 -9.26
N THR A 84 37.33 20.66 -10.35
CA THR A 84 37.58 19.21 -10.38
C THR A 84 39.09 18.97 -10.24
N HIS A 85 39.47 18.17 -9.24
CA HIS A 85 40.83 17.78 -8.96
C HIS A 85 41.00 16.27 -9.14
N TYR A 86 42.16 15.87 -9.61
CA TYR A 86 42.59 14.51 -9.81
C TYR A 86 43.70 14.21 -8.80
N LEU A 87 43.47 13.20 -7.97
CA LEU A 87 44.38 12.77 -6.91
C LEU A 87 45.13 11.54 -7.38
N TYR A 88 46.46 11.58 -7.39
CA TYR A 88 47.29 10.52 -7.96
C TYR A 88 48.54 10.28 -7.12
N PHE A 89 49.10 9.07 -7.20
CA PHE A 89 50.44 8.82 -6.67
C PHE A 89 51.50 9.18 -7.72
N ASP A 90 52.68 9.60 -7.28
CA ASP A 90 53.84 9.85 -8.14
C ASP A 90 55.09 9.29 -7.47
N LEU A 91 55.54 8.13 -7.95
CA LEU A 91 56.69 7.39 -7.44
C LEU A 91 58.02 8.11 -7.69
N ASN A 92 58.06 9.02 -8.67
CA ASN A 92 59.27 9.75 -9.07
C ASN A 92 59.39 11.11 -8.38
N HIS A 93 58.37 11.54 -7.64
CA HIS A 93 58.42 12.78 -6.87
C HIS A 93 59.32 12.61 -5.64
N ALA A 94 59.97 13.70 -5.20
CA ALA A 94 60.76 13.74 -3.95
C ALA A 94 59.98 13.42 -2.66
N SER A 95 58.66 13.20 -2.76
CA SER A 95 57.75 12.90 -1.64
C SER A 95 56.68 11.94 -2.17
N PRO A 96 57.05 10.67 -2.43
CA PRO A 96 56.17 9.70 -3.08
C PRO A 96 55.05 9.21 -2.16
N THR A 97 55.16 9.48 -0.85
CA THR A 97 54.13 9.17 0.15
C THR A 97 52.99 10.18 0.18
N VAL A 98 53.08 11.32 -0.52
CA VAL A 98 52.03 12.34 -0.53
C VAL A 98 51.31 12.31 -1.87
N LEU A 99 49.97 12.17 -1.84
CA LEU A 99 49.16 12.28 -3.05
C LEU A 99 49.39 13.62 -3.73
N LYS A 100 49.53 13.57 -5.04
CA LYS A 100 49.57 14.75 -5.89
C LYS A 100 48.17 15.08 -6.33
N ILE A 101 47.95 16.37 -6.54
CA ILE A 101 46.66 16.94 -6.89
C ILE A 101 46.87 17.83 -8.11
N SER A 102 46.08 17.59 -9.16
CA SER A 102 46.08 18.44 -10.36
C SER A 102 44.65 18.70 -10.81
N THR A 103 44.41 19.81 -11.49
CA THR A 103 43.16 20.07 -12.23
C THR A 103 43.20 19.49 -13.66
N THR A 104 44.31 18.89 -14.06
CA THR A 104 44.53 18.36 -15.41
C THR A 104 44.71 16.84 -15.36
N TYR A 105 43.85 16.12 -16.07
CA TYR A 105 43.86 14.65 -16.08
C TYR A 105 45.21 14.06 -16.55
N SER A 106 45.84 14.65 -17.57
CA SER A 106 47.10 14.16 -18.13
C SER A 106 48.26 14.16 -17.13
N ASP A 107 48.20 14.95 -16.06
CA ASP A 107 49.27 15.00 -15.05
C ASP A 107 49.30 13.75 -14.18
N CYS A 108 48.20 12.99 -14.16
CA CYS A 108 47.94 11.85 -13.28
C CYS A 108 48.33 10.51 -13.90
N VAL A 109 48.68 10.51 -15.18
CA VAL A 109 49.05 9.32 -15.96
C VAL A 109 50.45 9.52 -16.52
N GLY A 110 51.23 8.44 -16.59
CA GLY A 110 52.61 8.47 -17.06
C GLY A 110 53.53 7.60 -16.22
N GLU A 111 54.82 7.62 -16.54
CA GLU A 111 55.81 6.83 -15.82
C GLU A 111 55.87 7.20 -14.34
N GLY A 112 55.72 6.20 -13.47
CA GLY A 112 55.68 6.37 -12.01
C GLY A 112 54.36 6.94 -11.45
N LYS A 113 53.34 7.20 -12.27
CA LYS A 113 52.10 7.86 -11.84
C LYS A 113 50.86 6.98 -11.99
N GLY A 114 49.87 7.19 -11.13
CA GLY A 114 48.56 6.56 -11.28
C GLY A 114 47.44 7.27 -10.52
N LEU A 115 46.31 7.45 -11.21
CA LEU A 115 45.12 8.12 -10.69
C LEU A 115 44.43 7.27 -9.63
N ILE A 116 44.25 7.82 -8.42
CA ILE A 116 43.57 7.16 -7.30
C ILE A 116 42.14 7.65 -7.15
N ALA A 117 41.91 8.96 -7.23
CA ALA A 117 40.59 9.54 -7.01
C ALA A 117 40.33 10.78 -7.85
N VAL A 118 39.06 11.08 -8.07
CA VAL A 118 38.58 12.33 -8.66
C VAL A 118 37.74 13.05 -7.62
N ALA A 119 37.99 14.33 -7.40
CA ALA A 119 37.27 15.13 -6.42
C ALA A 119 36.73 16.42 -7.04
N ALA A 120 35.59 16.91 -6.56
CA ALA A 120 35.00 18.16 -7.00
C ALA A 120 34.34 18.90 -5.84
N LYS A 121 34.35 20.23 -5.89
CA LYS A 121 33.66 21.10 -4.94
C LYS A 121 32.13 20.91 -5.02
N GLY A 122 31.43 20.96 -3.89
CA GLY A 122 29.97 20.96 -3.83
C GLY A 122 29.38 22.25 -4.42
N ALA A 123 28.20 22.18 -5.07
CA ALA A 123 27.69 23.31 -5.85
C ALA A 123 27.25 24.50 -4.97
N ASN A 124 26.92 24.27 -3.70
CA ASN A 124 26.56 25.31 -2.73
C ASN A 124 27.03 24.92 -1.31
N ALA A 125 26.98 25.86 -0.36
CA ALA A 125 27.49 25.67 1.00
C ALA A 125 26.82 24.53 1.79
N ASN A 126 25.63 24.08 1.37
CA ASN A 126 24.91 22.97 2.02
C ASN A 126 25.27 21.60 1.40
N GLN A 127 26.03 21.59 0.31
CA GLN A 127 26.51 20.37 -0.34
C GLN A 127 27.99 20.19 -0.04
N LYS A 128 28.35 19.03 0.53
CA LYS A 128 29.75 18.69 0.75
C LYS A 128 30.47 18.41 -0.58
N ALA A 129 31.79 18.52 -0.57
CA ALA A 129 32.64 18.11 -1.68
C ALA A 129 32.41 16.64 -2.05
N TYR A 130 32.66 16.29 -3.29
CA TYR A 130 32.58 14.94 -3.81
C TYR A 130 33.98 14.36 -3.97
N VAL A 131 34.16 13.08 -3.63
CA VAL A 131 35.38 12.31 -3.94
C VAL A 131 35.00 10.92 -4.38
N GLN A 132 35.38 10.56 -5.61
CA GLN A 132 35.27 9.22 -6.15
C GLN A 132 36.63 8.52 -6.04
N ASN A 133 36.76 7.56 -5.15
CA ASN A 133 37.91 6.67 -5.15
C ASN A 133 37.71 5.59 -6.23
N LEU A 134 38.62 5.55 -7.21
CA LEU A 134 38.55 4.63 -8.34
C LEU A 134 39.00 3.21 -7.98
N ALA A 135 39.65 3.03 -6.83
CA ALA A 135 40.22 1.76 -6.40
C ALA A 135 39.34 1.00 -5.37
N LEU A 136 38.17 1.52 -4.99
CA LEU A 136 37.26 0.81 -4.08
C LEU A 136 36.41 -0.22 -4.83
N THR A 137 36.08 -1.32 -4.14
CA THR A 137 35.17 -2.36 -4.64
C THR A 137 33.70 -1.92 -4.64
N ASN A 138 33.38 -0.81 -4.00
CA ASN A 138 32.01 -0.34 -3.79
C ASN A 138 31.76 0.98 -4.52
N ILE A 139 30.67 1.05 -5.28
CA ILE A 139 30.20 2.30 -5.89
C ILE A 139 29.49 3.11 -4.81
N PHE A 140 30.03 4.27 -4.44
CA PHE A 140 29.40 5.17 -3.49
C PHE A 140 28.30 5.97 -4.18
N ILE A 141 27.04 5.50 -4.09
CA ILE A 141 25.86 6.26 -4.53
C ILE A 141 25.31 7.02 -3.33
N ASN A 142 25.52 8.33 -3.26
CA ASN A 142 24.82 9.22 -2.32
C ASN A 142 23.71 9.99 -3.05
N SER A 143 22.83 10.67 -2.31
CA SER A 143 21.70 11.44 -2.87
C SER A 143 22.12 12.58 -3.80
N THR A 144 23.39 13.01 -3.77
CA THR A 144 23.97 14.01 -4.67
C THR A 144 24.63 13.36 -5.91
N ASN A 145 24.94 12.06 -5.86
CA ASN A 145 25.65 11.32 -6.92
C ASN A 145 24.71 10.71 -7.97
N VAL A 146 23.40 10.75 -7.74
CA VAL A 146 22.42 10.38 -8.77
C VAL A 146 22.12 11.65 -9.55
N LEU A 147 22.83 11.85 -10.67
CA LEU A 147 22.51 12.94 -11.60
C LEU A 147 21.04 12.81 -12.04
N ALA A 148 20.41 13.93 -12.39
CA ALA A 148 19.12 13.88 -13.06
C ALA A 148 19.26 12.96 -14.30
N ASN A 149 18.37 11.97 -14.42
CA ASN A 149 18.44 10.92 -15.45
C ASN A 149 19.65 9.97 -15.37
N ALA A 150 20.39 9.91 -14.25
CA ALA A 150 21.44 8.88 -14.08
C ALA A 150 20.86 7.47 -14.05
N ILE A 151 19.64 7.34 -13.55
CA ILE A 151 18.86 6.10 -13.59
C ILE A 151 17.81 6.25 -14.68
N THR A 152 18.17 5.88 -15.90
CA THR A 152 17.23 5.76 -17.03
C THR A 152 16.58 4.38 -17.06
N GLU A 153 15.53 4.23 -17.85
CA GLU A 153 14.76 2.98 -18.00
C GLU A 153 15.63 1.72 -18.25
N PRO A 154 16.69 1.75 -19.07
CA PRO A 154 17.57 0.58 -19.23
C PRO A 154 18.43 0.26 -18.01
N ALA A 155 18.67 1.23 -17.12
CA ALA A 155 19.58 1.09 -15.99
C ALA A 155 18.95 0.28 -14.84
N ILE A 156 17.62 0.20 -14.78
CA ILE A 156 16.90 -0.73 -13.92
C ILE A 156 16.37 -1.84 -14.80
N LEU A 157 17.09 -2.96 -14.87
CA LEU A 157 16.56 -4.17 -15.51
C LEU A 157 15.19 -4.50 -14.88
N ALA A 158 14.23 -4.90 -15.70
CA ALA A 158 12.94 -5.36 -15.20
C ALA A 158 13.14 -6.40 -14.09
N SER A 159 12.41 -6.25 -12.97
CA SER A 159 12.53 -7.10 -11.76
C SER A 159 13.86 -7.00 -10.99
N ALA A 160 14.79 -6.10 -11.34
CA ALA A 160 16.03 -5.93 -10.56
C ALA A 160 15.74 -5.41 -9.15
N VAL A 161 14.80 -4.48 -9.02
CA VAL A 161 14.33 -3.94 -7.75
C VAL A 161 13.04 -4.67 -7.37
N THR A 162 13.14 -5.59 -6.42
CA THR A 162 11.99 -6.29 -5.83
C THR A 162 11.62 -5.66 -4.50
N ALA A 163 10.41 -5.91 -4.00
CA ALA A 163 9.94 -5.40 -2.71
C ALA A 163 10.91 -5.72 -1.56
N VAL A 164 11.55 -6.90 -1.59
CA VAL A 164 12.54 -7.33 -0.59
C VAL A 164 13.78 -6.42 -0.55
N LYS A 165 14.11 -5.78 -1.69
CA LYS A 165 15.29 -4.91 -1.83
C LYS A 165 14.99 -3.45 -1.50
N ILE A 166 13.72 -3.08 -1.30
CA ILE A 166 13.31 -1.73 -0.92
C ILE A 166 12.98 -1.75 0.58
N SER A 167 13.94 -1.35 1.41
CA SER A 167 13.68 -1.06 2.83
C SER A 167 13.51 0.45 2.99
N VAL A 168 12.27 0.91 3.15
CA VAL A 168 11.93 2.32 3.36
C VAL A 168 11.17 2.44 4.67
N ALA A 169 11.65 3.33 5.56
CA ALA A 169 10.95 3.60 6.82
C ALA A 169 9.70 4.44 6.60
N THR A 170 9.78 5.40 5.67
CA THR A 170 8.71 6.34 5.32
C THR A 170 8.78 6.66 3.83
N LEU A 171 7.61 6.66 3.16
CA LEU A 171 7.44 7.22 1.82
C LEU A 171 6.50 8.41 1.97
N ASP A 172 7.04 9.63 1.86
CA ASP A 172 6.31 10.85 2.21
C ASP A 172 5.18 11.18 1.20
N ALA A 173 5.38 10.81 -0.07
CA ALA A 173 4.34 10.85 -1.09
C ALA A 173 4.57 9.73 -2.12
N ILE A 174 3.52 8.95 -2.41
CA ILE A 174 3.54 7.93 -3.46
C ILE A 174 2.68 8.42 -4.62
N SER A 175 3.33 8.80 -5.72
CA SER A 175 2.68 8.97 -7.02
C SER A 175 3.14 7.84 -7.92
N ALA A 176 2.52 6.67 -7.78
CA ALA A 176 2.90 5.48 -8.52
C ALA A 176 1.66 4.68 -8.94
N ASN A 177 1.78 3.98 -10.07
CA ASN A 177 0.85 2.92 -10.46
C ASN A 177 1.19 1.67 -9.64
N VAL A 178 0.75 1.66 -8.38
CA VAL A 178 0.87 0.50 -7.49
C VAL A 178 -0.09 -0.56 -8.00
N GLY A 179 0.42 -1.59 -8.68
CA GLY A 179 -0.40 -2.62 -9.33
C GLY A 179 -1.39 -3.32 -8.39
N THR A 180 -1.02 -4.46 -7.83
CA THR A 180 -1.84 -5.17 -6.84
C THR A 180 -1.27 -4.97 -5.44
N LEU A 181 -2.09 -4.49 -4.50
CA LEU A 181 -1.75 -4.48 -3.08
C LEU A 181 -2.30 -5.76 -2.44
N THR A 182 -1.42 -6.73 -2.18
CA THR A 182 -1.83 -8.03 -1.62
C THR A 182 -1.97 -8.00 -0.09
N SER A 183 -1.28 -7.08 0.60
CA SER A 183 -1.37 -6.90 2.04
C SER A 183 -0.97 -5.48 2.45
N GLY A 184 -1.57 -4.96 3.52
CA GLY A 184 -1.25 -3.63 4.06
C GLY A 184 -2.45 -2.95 4.73
N THR A 185 -2.17 -1.89 5.49
CA THR A 185 -3.21 -0.97 5.97
C THR A 185 -3.07 0.33 5.21
N ILE A 186 -4.17 0.78 4.60
CA ILE A 186 -4.25 2.11 3.99
C ILE A 186 -4.91 3.02 5.02
N ASN A 187 -4.17 4.01 5.54
CA ASN A 187 -4.68 4.93 6.56
C ASN A 187 -4.67 6.38 6.04
N GLY A 188 -5.70 7.15 6.39
CA GLY A 188 -5.75 8.59 6.14
C GLY A 188 -5.90 8.99 4.68
N VAL A 189 -6.39 8.12 3.79
CA VAL A 189 -6.57 8.44 2.36
C VAL A 189 -8.02 8.26 1.90
N THR A 190 -8.37 9.00 0.84
CA THR A 190 -9.59 8.75 0.07
C THR A 190 -9.28 7.71 -1.02
N ILE A 191 -10.10 6.66 -1.11
CA ILE A 191 -9.95 5.60 -2.12
C ILE A 191 -10.94 5.88 -3.26
N TYR A 192 -10.40 6.04 -4.47
CA TYR A 192 -11.19 6.14 -5.71
C TYR A 192 -11.02 4.86 -6.53
N ALA A 193 -12.09 4.09 -6.70
CA ALA A 193 -12.06 2.83 -7.45
C ALA A 193 -12.11 3.00 -8.98
N GLY A 194 -12.08 4.24 -9.50
CA GLY A 194 -12.22 4.52 -10.93
C GLY A 194 -13.52 3.94 -11.49
N SER A 195 -13.43 3.21 -12.60
CA SER A 195 -14.53 2.43 -13.19
C SER A 195 -14.70 1.01 -12.60
N GLY A 196 -13.83 0.62 -11.65
CA GLY A 196 -13.84 -0.69 -11.02
C GLY A 196 -14.82 -0.79 -9.84
N ALA A 197 -15.10 -2.03 -9.43
CA ALA A 197 -15.88 -2.30 -8.24
C ALA A 197 -15.00 -2.31 -6.98
N VAL A 198 -15.51 -1.78 -5.87
CA VAL A 198 -14.96 -2.04 -4.54
C VAL A 198 -15.54 -3.37 -4.06
N VAL A 199 -14.74 -4.43 -4.10
CA VAL A 199 -15.11 -5.75 -3.57
C VAL A 199 -14.52 -5.87 -2.17
N LEU A 200 -15.38 -6.20 -1.21
CA LEU A 200 -15.02 -6.44 0.18
C LEU A 200 -15.29 -7.92 0.46
N ASP A 201 -14.32 -8.60 1.07
CA ASP A 201 -14.36 -10.05 1.25
C ASP A 201 -15.29 -10.49 2.40
N SER A 202 -15.18 -11.76 2.80
CA SER A 202 -16.00 -12.38 3.85
C SER A 202 -15.96 -11.69 5.21
N SER A 203 -15.04 -10.74 5.43
CA SER A 203 -14.98 -9.93 6.66
C SER A 203 -15.85 -8.66 6.60
N GLY A 204 -16.38 -8.32 5.41
CA GLY A 204 -17.31 -7.21 5.21
C GLY A 204 -16.70 -5.82 5.46
N ILE A 205 -17.57 -4.85 5.80
CA ILE A 205 -17.19 -3.47 6.15
C ILE A 205 -17.42 -3.27 7.65
N SER A 206 -16.40 -2.82 8.38
CA SER A 206 -16.55 -2.32 9.75
C SER A 206 -16.31 -0.81 9.79
N VAL A 207 -17.38 -0.04 10.03
CA VAL A 207 -17.30 1.42 10.23
C VAL A 207 -17.28 1.69 11.73
N LYS A 208 -16.08 1.87 12.30
CA LYS A 208 -15.91 2.13 13.75
C LYS A 208 -16.37 3.53 14.16
N THR A 209 -16.28 4.49 13.25
CA THR A 209 -16.71 5.88 13.43
C THR A 209 -17.22 6.45 12.11
N GLY A 210 -18.32 7.22 12.13
CA GLY A 210 -18.94 7.80 10.94
C GLY A 210 -20.10 6.95 10.41
N TYR A 211 -20.46 7.19 9.14
CA TYR A 211 -21.56 6.48 8.48
C TYR A 211 -21.15 6.04 7.08
N LEU A 212 -21.67 4.89 6.65
CA LEU A 212 -21.54 4.43 5.28
C LEU A 212 -22.60 5.15 4.43
N ARG A 213 -22.14 5.98 3.48
CA ARG A 213 -23.03 6.71 2.56
C ARG A 213 -22.90 6.16 1.16
N PHE A 214 -23.99 5.61 0.63
CA PHE A 214 -24.09 5.28 -0.78
C PHE A 214 -24.70 6.46 -1.53
N ILE A 215 -23.94 7.07 -2.44
CA ILE A 215 -24.41 8.16 -3.30
C ILE A 215 -24.36 7.65 -4.73
N ASN A 216 -25.49 7.66 -5.43
CA ASN A 216 -25.51 7.47 -6.88
C ASN A 216 -25.17 8.81 -7.54
N ALA A 217 -24.12 8.84 -8.37
CA ALA A 217 -23.64 10.06 -9.01
C ALA A 217 -24.54 10.54 -10.16
N ALA A 218 -25.41 9.68 -10.71
CA ALA A 218 -26.12 9.99 -11.94
C ALA A 218 -27.44 10.77 -11.76
N ASP A 219 -28.21 10.54 -10.69
CA ASP A 219 -29.63 10.92 -10.72
C ASP A 219 -30.18 11.69 -9.52
N ALA A 220 -29.36 12.10 -8.54
CA ALA A 220 -29.82 12.71 -7.27
C ALA A 220 -30.87 11.90 -6.46
N GLU A 221 -31.39 10.80 -6.99
CA GLU A 221 -32.24 9.84 -6.30
C GLU A 221 -31.38 8.76 -5.66
N THR A 222 -31.72 8.50 -4.41
CA THR A 222 -31.13 7.54 -3.47
C THR A 222 -30.52 6.31 -4.16
N GLY A 223 -29.21 6.12 -3.95
CA GLY A 223 -28.56 4.85 -4.27
C GLY A 223 -29.31 3.72 -3.60
N ARG A 224 -29.75 2.73 -4.38
CA ARG A 224 -30.50 1.59 -3.87
C ARG A 224 -29.57 0.72 -3.03
N PHE A 225 -29.73 0.75 -1.72
CA PHE A 225 -29.08 -0.19 -0.82
C PHE A 225 -29.79 -1.54 -0.92
N ILE A 226 -29.27 -2.42 -1.78
CA ILE A 226 -29.76 -3.80 -1.88
C ILE A 226 -28.98 -4.62 -0.86
N ILE A 227 -29.64 -4.96 0.25
CA ILE A 227 -29.10 -5.93 1.19
C ILE A 227 -29.60 -7.30 0.77
N ASP A 228 -28.88 -7.93 -0.16
CA ASP A 228 -29.15 -9.32 -0.56
C ASP A 228 -28.45 -10.28 0.42
N VAL A 229 -28.90 -10.26 1.67
CA VAL A 229 -28.57 -11.33 2.61
C VAL A 229 -29.86 -11.99 3.07
N ASN A 230 -29.81 -13.30 3.28
CA ASN A 230 -30.85 -14.15 3.85
C ASN A 230 -31.23 -13.77 5.32
N GLY A 231 -31.06 -12.51 5.71
CA GLY A 231 -31.34 -11.98 7.04
C GLY A 231 -30.61 -10.66 7.24
N VAL A 232 -31.32 -9.53 7.16
CA VAL A 232 -30.83 -8.24 7.66
C VAL A 232 -31.04 -8.21 9.16
N LYS A 233 -29.98 -8.40 9.95
CA LYS A 233 -30.05 -8.21 11.40
C LYS A 233 -29.79 -6.74 11.72
N LEU A 234 -30.85 -5.96 11.83
CA LEU A 234 -30.80 -4.61 12.40
C LEU A 234 -30.81 -4.76 13.92
N GLU A 235 -29.63 -4.91 14.53
CA GLU A 235 -29.52 -4.85 15.99
C GLU A 235 -29.67 -3.39 16.40
N SER A 236 -30.82 -3.04 16.98
CA SER A 236 -31.06 -1.73 17.57
C SER A 236 -29.96 -1.43 18.58
N LEU A 237 -29.17 -0.38 18.30
CA LEU A 237 -28.55 0.38 19.38
C LEU A 237 -29.69 1.02 20.16
N LEU A 238 -29.81 0.66 21.43
CA LEU A 238 -30.79 1.18 22.38
C LEU A 238 -31.03 2.68 22.15
N GLY A 239 -32.27 3.06 21.79
CA GLY A 239 -32.71 4.46 21.79
C GLY A 239 -32.65 5.24 20.47
N GLN A 240 -32.50 4.58 19.31
CA GLN A 240 -32.74 5.23 18.01
C GLN A 240 -33.88 4.56 17.23
N ASP A 241 -34.82 5.38 16.76
CA ASP A 241 -35.93 4.94 15.91
C ASP A 241 -35.39 4.47 14.56
N ILE A 242 -35.79 3.27 14.14
CA ILE A 242 -35.58 2.82 12.76
C ILE A 242 -36.63 3.50 11.89
N GLN A 243 -36.27 4.62 11.28
CA GLN A 243 -37.12 5.24 10.25
C GLN A 243 -36.96 4.50 8.92
N LEU A 244 -37.93 3.66 8.61
CA LEU A 244 -38.14 3.19 7.23
C LEU A 244 -38.84 4.31 6.48
N ALA A 245 -38.17 4.91 5.50
CA ALA A 245 -38.79 5.94 4.67
C ALA A 245 -40.06 5.38 4.00
N PRO A 246 -41.15 6.17 3.91
CA PRO A 246 -42.35 5.75 3.21
C PRO A 246 -41.99 5.45 1.75
N HIS A 247 -42.15 4.19 1.34
CA HIS A 247 -42.01 3.79 -0.06
C HIS A 247 -43.40 3.59 -0.66
N SER A 248 -43.58 3.95 -1.92
CA SER A 248 -44.85 3.85 -2.66
C SER A 248 -45.21 2.41 -3.06
N GLY A 249 -44.71 1.41 -2.34
CA GLY A 249 -44.91 -0.01 -2.62
C GLY A 249 -45.42 -0.76 -1.39
N LEU A 250 -45.93 -1.97 -1.58
CA LEU A 250 -46.34 -2.85 -0.48
C LEU A 250 -45.11 -3.24 0.35
N ALA A 251 -45.02 -2.72 1.57
CA ALA A 251 -44.07 -3.16 2.57
C ALA A 251 -44.57 -4.48 3.18
N THR A 252 -44.21 -5.61 2.59
CA THR A 252 -44.58 -6.92 3.16
C THR A 252 -43.62 -7.24 4.29
N ILE A 253 -44.04 -6.98 5.54
CA ILE A 253 -43.35 -7.51 6.72
C ILE A 253 -43.75 -8.96 6.87
N VAL A 254 -42.86 -9.89 6.51
CA VAL A 254 -43.08 -11.33 6.73
C VAL A 254 -42.56 -11.69 8.12
N GLY A 255 -43.46 -11.71 9.11
CA GLY A 255 -43.14 -12.05 10.51
C GLY A 255 -43.91 -11.22 11.54
N ALA A 256 -43.70 -11.51 12.82
CA ALA A 256 -44.28 -10.73 13.91
C ALA A 256 -43.58 -9.36 14.01
N LEU A 257 -44.31 -8.27 13.75
CA LEU A 257 -43.88 -6.93 14.11
C LEU A 257 -44.03 -6.77 15.63
N SER A 258 -42.92 -6.91 16.36
CA SER A 258 -42.87 -6.57 17.78
C SER A 258 -42.53 -5.09 17.92
N VAL A 259 -43.52 -4.25 18.22
CA VAL A 259 -43.29 -2.83 18.53
C VAL A 259 -43.01 -2.74 20.03
N GLY A 260 -41.75 -2.72 20.40
CA GLY A 260 -41.33 -2.58 21.79
C GLY A 260 -41.44 -1.14 22.27
N GLY A 261 -42.55 -0.77 22.91
CA GLY A 261 -42.70 0.51 23.59
C GLY A 261 -44.12 0.78 24.07
N ASN A 262 -44.26 1.45 25.22
CA ASN A 262 -45.55 1.89 25.80
C ASN A 262 -46.29 2.97 24.97
N ALA A 263 -45.84 3.25 23.75
CA ALA A 263 -46.46 4.20 22.85
C ALA A 263 -47.31 3.42 21.85
N TYR A 264 -48.64 3.58 21.94
CA TYR A 264 -49.61 3.02 21.00
C TYR A 264 -49.20 3.36 19.55
N PRO A 265 -48.73 2.40 18.75
CA PRO A 265 -48.44 2.70 17.36
C PRO A 265 -49.76 2.98 16.65
N THR A 266 -49.91 4.18 16.11
CA THR A 266 -51.03 4.48 15.21
C THR A 266 -50.74 3.81 13.87
N VAL A 267 -51.17 2.56 13.72
CA VAL A 267 -51.04 1.83 12.46
C VAL A 267 -52.16 2.30 11.53
N THR A 268 -51.83 3.22 10.63
CA THR A 268 -52.78 3.66 9.58
C THR A 268 -52.68 2.68 8.42
N ASN A 269 -53.32 1.51 8.53
CA ASN A 269 -53.40 0.55 7.43
C ASN A 269 -54.77 0.70 6.74
N THR A 270 -54.76 0.96 5.44
CA THR A 270 -55.97 1.04 4.61
C THR A 270 -56.49 -0.33 4.16
N ASN A 271 -55.76 -1.41 4.45
CA ASN A 271 -56.18 -2.78 4.20
C ASN A 271 -56.44 -3.52 5.51
N THR A 272 -57.47 -4.37 5.47
CA THR A 272 -58.05 -5.17 6.55
C THR A 272 -57.01 -5.63 7.57
N LEU A 273 -56.95 -4.94 8.70
CA LEU A 273 -56.24 -5.41 9.89
C LEU A 273 -57.10 -6.52 10.51
N GLY A 274 -56.70 -7.77 10.28
CA GLY A 274 -57.21 -8.91 11.04
C GLY A 274 -56.67 -8.83 12.48
N LEU A 275 -57.26 -7.95 13.30
CA LEU A 275 -56.97 -7.91 14.73
C LEU A 275 -57.74 -9.06 15.38
N SER A 276 -57.08 -10.19 15.60
CA SER A 276 -57.55 -11.17 16.58
C SER A 276 -57.16 -10.66 17.98
N ASP A 277 -57.84 -9.62 18.47
CA ASP A 277 -57.62 -9.14 19.83
C ASP A 277 -58.36 -10.06 20.80
N TYR A 278 -57.61 -10.78 21.62
CA TYR A 278 -58.14 -11.82 22.51
C TYR A 278 -58.70 -11.26 23.83
N TRP A 279 -58.60 -9.95 24.09
CA TRP A 279 -59.10 -9.35 25.32
C TRP A 279 -59.45 -7.90 25.02
N TRP A 280 -60.72 -7.50 25.10
CA TRP A 280 -61.30 -6.20 25.53
C TRP A 280 -62.75 -6.08 25.01
N ASN A 281 -63.67 -5.79 25.92
CA ASN A 281 -65.14 -5.86 25.79
C ASN A 281 -65.82 -4.83 24.87
N THR A 282 -65.19 -4.34 23.80
CA THR A 282 -65.85 -3.38 22.90
C THR A 282 -65.31 -3.45 21.47
N LEU A 283 -66.10 -4.04 20.58
CA LEU A 283 -65.87 -4.02 19.13
C LEU A 283 -66.40 -2.70 18.57
N TYR A 284 -65.52 -1.78 18.18
CA TYR A 284 -65.90 -0.64 17.34
C TYR A 284 -65.92 -1.09 15.87
N CYS A 285 -67.07 -1.50 15.36
CA CYS A 285 -67.26 -1.68 13.92
C CYS A 285 -67.51 -0.30 13.27
N LEU A 286 -66.51 0.23 12.55
CA LEU A 286 -66.71 1.39 11.68
C LEU A 286 -67.56 0.96 10.47
N TYR A 287 -68.72 1.57 10.30
CA TYR A 287 -69.64 1.25 9.22
C TYR A 287 -69.11 1.79 7.89
N HIS A 288 -68.74 0.90 6.95
CA HIS A 288 -68.57 1.25 5.54
C HIS A 288 -69.91 1.01 4.83
N GLN A 289 -70.39 1.98 4.04
CA GLN A 289 -71.76 2.07 3.49
C GLN A 289 -72.22 0.90 2.58
N THR A 290 -71.42 -0.14 2.39
CA THR A 290 -71.72 -1.27 1.49
C THR A 290 -71.47 -2.65 2.12
N SER A 291 -71.14 -2.74 3.41
CA SER A 291 -70.83 -4.03 4.04
C SER A 291 -72.06 -4.65 4.70
N VAL A 292 -72.38 -5.89 4.30
CA VAL A 292 -73.39 -6.73 4.97
C VAL A 292 -72.84 -7.14 6.32
N MET A 293 -73.55 -6.76 7.38
CA MET A 293 -73.24 -7.20 8.73
C MET A 293 -73.80 -8.62 8.93
N THR A 294 -72.94 -9.62 8.86
CA THR A 294 -73.31 -11.03 9.06
C THR A 294 -73.32 -11.32 10.56
N TYR A 295 -74.51 -11.48 11.15
CA TYR A 295 -74.65 -12.01 12.50
C TYR A 295 -74.76 -13.54 12.44
N TRP A 296 -74.07 -14.25 13.33
CA TRP A 296 -74.27 -15.67 13.54
C TRP A 296 -75.51 -15.89 14.42
N GLU A 297 -76.47 -16.67 13.93
CA GLU A 297 -77.64 -17.09 14.72
C GLU A 297 -77.19 -18.08 15.80
N LEU A 298 -77.14 -17.64 17.06
CA LEU A 298 -77.18 -18.55 18.20
C LEU A 298 -78.63 -18.70 18.64
N SER A 299 -79.11 -19.94 18.74
CA SER A 299 -80.45 -20.26 19.23
C SER A 299 -80.61 -19.81 20.70
N ALA A 300 -81.54 -18.88 20.95
CA ALA A 300 -82.05 -18.40 22.24
C ALA A 300 -80.99 -18.25 23.36
N VAL A 301 -80.40 -17.05 23.44
CA VAL A 301 -79.47 -16.67 24.51
C VAL A 301 -80.24 -16.43 25.81
N SER A 302 -79.68 -16.89 26.94
CA SER A 302 -80.20 -16.64 28.30
C SER A 302 -80.57 -15.18 28.54
N ALA A 303 -81.64 -14.93 29.30
CA ALA A 303 -82.16 -13.62 29.66
C ALA A 303 -81.05 -12.56 29.87
N PRO A 304 -81.08 -11.41 29.16
CA PRO A 304 -80.09 -10.36 29.35
C PRO A 304 -80.13 -9.86 30.81
N GLY A 305 -78.96 -9.60 31.40
CA GLY A 305 -78.89 -9.02 32.75
C GLY A 305 -79.54 -7.64 32.81
N ALA A 306 -79.99 -7.22 34.01
CA ALA A 306 -80.67 -5.94 34.25
C ALA A 306 -80.05 -4.75 33.49
N GLY A 307 -80.88 -4.00 32.77
CA GLY A 307 -80.49 -2.86 31.93
C GLY A 307 -79.89 -3.21 30.57
N LYS A 308 -79.93 -4.48 30.15
CA LYS A 308 -79.46 -4.93 28.83
C LYS A 308 -80.61 -5.52 28.03
N ALA A 309 -80.47 -5.51 26.71
CA ALA A 309 -81.41 -6.20 25.84
C ALA A 309 -80.64 -6.93 24.75
N HIS A 310 -81.27 -7.98 24.21
CA HIS A 310 -80.74 -8.72 23.08
C HIS A 310 -81.60 -8.44 21.84
N LEU A 311 -80.95 -8.19 20.71
CA LEU A 311 -81.60 -8.13 19.41
C LEU A 311 -81.21 -9.39 18.65
N TRP A 312 -82.21 -10.17 18.22
CA TRP A 312 -81.99 -11.43 17.51
C TRP A 312 -83.12 -11.65 16.49
N VAL A 313 -82.92 -12.58 15.56
CA VAL A 313 -83.93 -12.94 14.56
C VAL A 313 -84.52 -14.28 14.97
N ARG A 314 -85.84 -14.33 15.14
CA ARG A 314 -86.57 -15.56 15.44
C ARG A 314 -86.85 -16.30 14.12
N GLY A 315 -86.48 -17.58 14.07
CA GLY A 315 -86.57 -18.44 12.89
C GLY A 315 -87.97 -18.94 12.53
N ASP A 316 -89.03 -18.21 12.89
CA ASP A 316 -90.38 -18.47 12.38
C ASP A 316 -90.44 -18.07 10.90
N ALA A 317 -91.41 -18.58 10.13
CA ALA A 317 -91.63 -18.14 8.75
C ALA A 317 -92.86 -17.20 8.69
N PRO A 318 -92.72 -15.90 8.34
CA PRO A 318 -91.48 -15.20 7.96
C PRO A 318 -90.57 -14.91 9.18
N ASN A 319 -89.26 -14.85 8.96
CA ASN A 319 -88.29 -14.52 10.01
C ASN A 319 -88.63 -13.15 10.62
N VAL A 320 -88.69 -13.08 11.94
CA VAL A 320 -89.10 -11.87 12.66
C VAL A 320 -87.95 -11.34 13.50
N LEU A 321 -87.67 -10.04 13.40
CA LEU A 321 -86.70 -9.39 14.30
C LEU A 321 -87.33 -9.23 15.69
N VAL A 322 -86.67 -9.77 16.71
CA VAL A 322 -87.13 -9.76 18.10
C VAL A 322 -86.12 -9.02 18.97
N PHE A 323 -86.65 -8.16 19.84
CA PHE A 323 -85.92 -7.52 20.91
C PHE A 323 -86.36 -8.14 22.24
N THR A 324 -85.48 -8.84 22.94
CA THR A 324 -85.75 -9.35 24.29
C THR A 324 -85.23 -8.36 25.30
N ASP A 325 -86.12 -7.83 26.14
CA ASP A 325 -85.75 -6.89 27.20
C ASP A 325 -85.10 -7.59 28.42
N ASP A 326 -84.66 -6.79 29.40
CA ASP A 326 -84.02 -7.27 30.63
C ASP A 326 -84.98 -8.00 31.60
N THR A 327 -86.25 -8.11 31.23
CA THR A 327 -87.25 -8.94 31.92
C THR A 327 -87.53 -10.25 31.19
N ASP A 328 -86.72 -10.58 30.17
CA ASP A 328 -86.88 -11.75 29.30
C ASP A 328 -88.18 -11.70 28.48
N THR A 329 -88.70 -10.49 28.22
CA THR A 329 -89.91 -10.30 27.41
C THR A 329 -89.52 -10.03 25.95
N ASP A 330 -90.01 -10.89 25.06
CA ASP A 330 -89.83 -10.75 23.61
C ASP A 330 -90.77 -9.71 23.01
N HIS A 331 -90.18 -8.67 22.41
CA HIS A 331 -90.88 -7.66 21.64
C HIS A 331 -90.59 -7.87 20.15
N VAL A 332 -91.63 -8.26 19.41
CA VAL A 332 -91.56 -8.34 17.95
C VAL A 332 -91.47 -6.92 17.39
N LEU A 333 -90.35 -6.59 16.75
CA LEU A 333 -90.20 -5.32 16.05
C LEU A 333 -90.91 -5.43 14.71
N ALA A 334 -92.12 -4.89 14.64
CA ALA A 334 -92.86 -4.78 13.39
C ALA A 334 -92.09 -3.85 12.44
N TYR A 335 -91.70 -4.35 11.27
CA TYR A 335 -91.33 -3.46 10.17
C TYR A 335 -92.61 -3.11 9.41
N VAL A 336 -92.85 -1.81 9.23
CA VAL A 336 -93.84 -1.36 8.24
C VAL A 336 -93.13 -1.44 6.89
N ALA A 337 -93.66 -2.26 5.98
CA ALA A 337 -93.17 -2.38 4.62
C ALA A 337 -93.32 -1.07 3.84
#